data_AF-A0A2V5R0C9-F1
#
_entry.id   AF-A0A2V5R0C9-F1
#
_cell.length_a   1.000
_cell.length_b   1.000
_cell.length_c   1.000
_cell.angle_alpha   90.00
_cell.angle_beta   90.00
_cell.angle_gamma   90.00
#
_symmetry.space_group_name_H-M   'P 1'
#
loop_
_entity.id
_entity.type
_entity.pdbx_description
1 polymer ?
#
loop_
_entity_poly.entity_id
_entity_poly.type
_entity_poly.pdbx_seq_one_letter_code
_entity_poly.pdbx_strand_id
1 'polypeptide(L)'
;MSQQGLETIESTTQKTHEWIARVAEALHMEKRDAYKSLRAVLQTVRDRLQVDIAVHFGAQLPMLIRGLYYEGWEPSKVPIKLSRQQFLDSIREKIVADRVIDPLETTQAVLSMVSTYIGGGEIDKVKHSFPHDMQSLFPDLAKAA
;
A
#
# COMPACT_ATOMS: atom_id res chain seq x y z
N MET A 1 5.81 -16.30 29.90
CA MET A 1 5.69 -15.02 30.61
C MET A 1 5.70 -13.94 29.55
N SER A 2 4.56 -13.31 29.27
CA SER A 2 4.53 -12.16 28.37
C SER A 2 5.37 -11.05 28.97
N GLN A 3 6.25 -10.45 28.16
CA GLN A 3 6.95 -9.23 28.53
C GLN A 3 5.90 -8.11 28.60
N GLN A 4 5.31 -7.92 29.79
CA GLN A 4 4.39 -6.83 30.07
C GLN A 4 5.04 -5.51 29.61
N GLY A 5 4.44 -4.87 28.59
CA GLY A 5 4.91 -3.60 28.02
C GLY A 5 5.20 -3.59 26.52
N LEU A 6 5.38 -4.76 25.87
CA LEU A 6 5.70 -4.85 24.42
C LEU A 6 4.58 -5.45 23.55
N GLU A 7 3.38 -5.64 24.09
CA GLU A 7 2.22 -6.21 23.37
C GLU A 7 1.91 -5.43 22.08
N THR A 8 2.18 -4.13 22.05
CA THR A 8 2.01 -3.32 20.83
C THR A 8 2.97 -3.75 19.70
N ILE A 9 4.21 -4.16 20.02
CA ILE A 9 5.20 -4.65 19.05
C ILE A 9 4.78 -6.02 18.51
N GLU A 10 4.35 -6.92 19.40
CA GLU A 10 3.84 -8.24 19.01
C GLU A 10 2.59 -8.10 18.14
N SER A 11 1.65 -7.23 18.54
CA SER A 11 0.42 -6.95 17.79
C SER A 11 0.70 -6.38 16.40
N THR A 12 1.61 -5.41 16.26
CA THR A 12 1.94 -4.89 14.92
C THR A 12 2.68 -5.91 14.06
N THR A 13 3.49 -6.80 14.66
CA THR A 13 4.17 -7.87 13.92
C THR A 13 3.15 -8.85 13.36
N GLN A 14 2.19 -9.26 14.18
CA GLN A 14 1.08 -10.13 13.76
C GLN A 14 0.26 -9.49 12.63
N LYS A 15 -0.16 -8.22 12.78
CA LYS A 15 -0.90 -7.50 11.73
C LYS A 15 -0.11 -7.38 10.42
N THR A 16 1.19 -7.13 10.50
CA THR A 16 2.05 -7.10 9.31
C THR A 16 2.10 -8.46 8.60
N HIS A 17 2.22 -9.56 9.34
CA HIS A 17 2.15 -10.90 8.75
C HIS A 17 0.80 -11.18 8.09
N GLU A 18 -0.31 -10.76 8.70
CA GLU A 18 -1.65 -10.90 8.13
C GLU A 18 -1.81 -10.12 6.83
N TRP A 19 -1.31 -8.88 6.77
CA TRP A 19 -1.33 -8.07 5.55
C TRP A 19 -0.55 -8.72 4.41
N ILE A 20 0.67 -9.21 4.70
CA ILE A 20 1.50 -9.92 3.72
C ILE A 20 0.82 -11.20 3.27
N ALA A 21 0.21 -11.96 4.18
CA ALA A 21 -0.49 -13.21 3.86
C ALA A 21 -1.69 -12.97 2.95
N ARG A 22 -2.50 -11.94 3.21
CA ARG A 22 -3.65 -11.59 2.36
C ARG A 22 -3.23 -11.19 0.94
N VAL A 23 -2.15 -10.42 0.80
CA VAL A 23 -1.61 -10.06 -0.52
C VAL A 23 -1.04 -11.29 -1.23
N ALA A 24 -0.35 -12.17 -0.50
CA ALA A 24 0.18 -13.42 -1.03
C ALA A 24 -0.92 -14.35 -1.56
N GLU A 25 -2.01 -14.48 -0.80
CA GLU A 25 -3.18 -15.26 -1.17
C GLU A 25 -3.87 -14.67 -2.42
N ALA A 26 -4.15 -13.36 -2.41
CA ALA A 26 -4.85 -12.69 -3.50
C ALA A 26 -4.10 -12.76 -4.84
N LEU A 27 -2.76 -12.79 -4.82
CA LEU A 27 -1.92 -12.79 -6.01
C LEU A 27 -1.23 -14.14 -6.28
N HIS A 28 -1.59 -15.18 -5.52
CA HIS A 28 -0.99 -16.52 -5.61
C HIS A 28 0.54 -16.49 -5.67
N MET A 29 1.16 -15.83 -4.71
CA MET A 29 2.62 -15.62 -4.65
C MET A 29 3.19 -15.89 -3.26
N GLU A 30 4.51 -16.06 -3.21
CA GLU A 30 5.23 -16.23 -1.96
C GLU A 30 5.18 -14.97 -1.10
N LYS A 31 5.19 -15.14 0.24
CA LYS A 31 5.14 -14.02 1.20
C LYS A 31 6.24 -12.98 0.97
N ARG A 32 7.41 -13.41 0.51
CA ARG A 32 8.54 -12.51 0.20
C ARG A 32 8.19 -11.56 -0.94
N ASP A 33 7.55 -12.05 -1.99
CA ASP A 33 7.15 -11.22 -3.13
C ASP A 33 5.93 -10.37 -2.78
N ALA A 34 4.99 -10.90 -2.00
CA ALA A 34 3.88 -10.13 -1.47
C ALA A 34 4.35 -8.93 -0.61
N TYR A 35 5.39 -9.11 0.20
CA TYR A 35 6.01 -8.01 0.95
C TYR A 35 6.61 -6.94 0.02
N LYS A 36 7.36 -7.34 -1.02
CA LYS A 36 7.91 -6.40 -2.01
C LYS A 36 6.80 -5.66 -2.76
N SER A 37 5.74 -6.36 -3.15
CA SER A 37 4.54 -5.80 -3.79
C SER A 37 3.84 -4.78 -2.90
N LEU A 38 3.60 -5.11 -1.63
CA LEU A 38 3.02 -4.20 -0.65
C LEU A 38 3.87 -2.93 -0.52
N ARG A 39 5.20 -3.07 -0.36
CA ARG A 39 6.14 -1.96 -0.29
C ARG A 39 6.08 -1.08 -1.55
N ALA A 40 6.19 -1.70 -2.73
CA ALA A 40 6.24 -1.01 -4.00
C ALA A 40 4.98 -0.18 -4.25
N VAL A 41 3.80 -0.77 -4.04
CA VAL A 41 2.52 -0.08 -4.23
C VAL A 41 2.36 1.06 -3.23
N LEU A 42 2.56 0.80 -1.92
CA LEU A 42 2.38 1.80 -0.87
C LEU A 42 3.29 3.03 -1.05
N GLN A 43 4.57 2.81 -1.38
CA GLN A 43 5.50 3.91 -1.63
C GLN A 43 5.19 4.65 -2.93
N THR A 44 4.76 3.97 -3.99
CA THR A 44 4.41 4.64 -5.25
C THR A 44 3.12 5.46 -5.10
N VAL A 45 2.15 4.98 -4.33
CA VAL A 45 0.97 5.75 -3.94
C VAL A 45 1.39 6.99 -3.15
N ARG A 46 2.19 6.83 -2.09
CA ARG A 46 2.73 7.93 -1.28
C ARG A 46 3.36 9.03 -2.13
N ASP A 47 4.25 8.65 -3.05
CA ASP A 47 5.05 9.61 -3.80
C ASP A 47 4.21 10.41 -4.81
N ARG A 48 3.01 9.92 -5.17
CA ARG A 48 2.04 10.66 -5.98
C ARG A 48 1.22 11.67 -5.16
N LEU A 49 1.02 11.42 -3.88
CA LEU A 49 0.12 12.20 -3.04
C LEU A 49 0.71 13.56 -2.66
N GLN A 50 -0.17 14.52 -2.42
CA GLN A 50 0.18 15.72 -1.66
C GLN A 50 0.59 15.32 -0.24
N VAL A 51 1.55 16.05 0.34
CA VAL A 51 2.16 15.74 1.65
C VAL A 51 1.11 15.47 2.72
N ASP A 52 0.10 16.33 2.87
CA ASP A 52 -0.93 16.18 3.91
C ASP A 52 -1.77 14.91 3.71
N ILE A 53 -2.15 14.59 2.47
CA ILE A 53 -2.91 13.38 2.15
C ILE A 53 -2.06 12.13 2.41
N ALA A 54 -0.78 12.16 2.03
CA ALA A 54 0.16 11.08 2.31
C ALA A 54 0.30 10.83 3.82
N VAL A 55 0.42 11.90 4.61
CA VAL A 55 0.56 11.80 6.07
C VAL A 55 -0.69 11.22 6.72
N HIS A 56 -1.88 11.68 6.32
CA HIS A 56 -3.15 11.16 6.82
C HIS A 56 -3.36 9.68 6.46
N PHE A 57 -3.04 9.29 5.22
CA PHE A 57 -3.08 7.90 4.80
C PHE A 57 -2.12 7.03 5.61
N GLY A 58 -0.86 7.46 5.78
CA GLY A 58 0.14 6.76 6.57
C GLY A 58 -0.24 6.59 8.04
N ALA A 59 -0.99 7.53 8.61
CA ALA A 59 -1.48 7.45 9.98
C ALA A 59 -2.48 6.30 10.21
N GLN A 60 -3.16 5.82 9.15
CA GLN A 60 -4.08 4.68 9.22
C GLN A 60 -3.37 3.32 9.18
N LEU A 61 -2.09 3.29 8.79
CA LEU A 61 -1.36 2.04 8.62
C LEU A 61 -0.90 1.45 9.96
N PRO A 62 -0.84 0.10 10.11
CA PRO A 62 -0.18 -0.56 11.25
C PRO A 62 1.26 -0.07 11.42
N MET A 63 1.76 -0.03 12.64
CA MET A 63 3.04 0.61 12.99
C MET A 63 4.22 0.16 12.11
N LEU A 64 4.43 -1.14 11.90
CA LEU A 64 5.53 -1.63 11.05
C LEU A 64 5.30 -1.34 9.56
N ILE A 65 4.06 -1.45 9.08
CA ILE A 65 3.71 -1.07 7.70
C ILE A 65 3.88 0.43 7.49
N ARG A 66 3.63 1.25 8.52
CA ARG A 66 3.88 2.70 8.50
C ARG A 66 5.37 3.00 8.39
N GLY A 67 6.23 2.25 9.08
CA GLY A 67 7.69 2.34 8.90
C GLY A 67 8.10 2.07 7.46
N LEU A 68 7.61 0.98 6.87
CA LEU A 68 7.80 0.64 5.46
C LEU A 68 7.30 1.74 4.50
N TYR A 69 6.13 2.30 4.81
CA TYR A 69 5.50 3.36 4.04
C TYR A 69 6.34 4.64 4.00
N TYR A 70 6.95 5.05 5.11
CA TYR A 70 7.77 6.27 5.17
C TYR A 70 9.25 6.06 4.83
N GLU A 71 9.69 4.81 4.66
CA GLU A 71 11.07 4.49 4.29
C GLU A 71 11.49 5.22 3.00
N GLY A 72 12.62 5.93 3.08
CA GLY A 72 13.22 6.66 1.95
C GLY A 72 12.36 7.79 1.38
N TRP A 73 11.40 8.32 2.13
CA TRP A 73 10.54 9.41 1.63
C TRP A 73 11.27 10.76 1.59
N GLU A 74 11.09 11.49 0.48
CA GLU A 74 11.57 12.86 0.31
C GLU A 74 10.37 13.82 0.07
N PRO A 75 9.78 14.40 1.12
CA PRO A 75 8.57 15.24 1.01
C PRO A 75 8.71 16.48 0.12
N SER A 76 9.94 16.98 -0.07
CA SER A 76 10.21 18.14 -0.93
C SER A 76 10.09 17.84 -2.43
N LYS A 77 10.03 16.55 -2.82
CA LYS A 77 9.96 16.10 -4.22
C LYS A 77 8.56 15.64 -4.64
N VAL A 78 7.59 15.60 -3.73
CA VAL A 78 6.21 15.17 -4.00
C VAL A 78 5.27 16.38 -4.15
N PRO A 79 4.16 16.26 -4.91
CA PRO A 79 3.68 15.08 -5.64
C PRO A 79 4.48 14.80 -6.92
N ILE A 80 4.84 13.54 -7.14
CA ILE A 80 5.42 13.07 -8.40
C ILE A 80 4.28 12.80 -9.39
N LYS A 81 4.22 13.60 -10.45
CA LYS A 81 3.23 13.46 -11.51
C LYS A 81 3.64 12.35 -12.47
N LEU A 82 2.93 11.22 -12.40
CA LEU A 82 3.09 10.07 -13.29
C LEU A 82 1.85 9.89 -14.16
N SER A 83 2.02 9.51 -15.43
CA SER A 83 0.93 8.89 -16.19
C SER A 83 0.54 7.54 -15.57
N ARG A 84 -0.62 7.00 -15.95
CA ARG A 84 -1.03 5.65 -15.49
C ARG A 84 0.04 4.60 -15.80
N GLN A 85 0.63 4.64 -17.00
CA GLN A 85 1.66 3.68 -17.39
C GLN A 85 2.94 3.86 -16.58
N GLN A 86 3.43 5.10 -16.42
CA GLN A 86 4.62 5.39 -15.60
C GLN A 86 4.43 4.98 -14.13
N PHE A 87 3.22 5.11 -13.60
CA PHE A 87 2.88 4.66 -12.26
C PHE A 87 3.02 3.14 -12.12
N LEU A 88 2.46 2.37 -13.06
CA LEU A 88 2.56 0.91 -13.07
C LEU A 88 3.99 0.43 -13.32
N ASP A 89 4.73 1.10 -14.21
CA ASP A 89 6.14 0.80 -14.47
C ASP A 89 7.01 1.02 -13.23
N SER A 90 6.78 2.11 -12.48
CA SER A 90 7.50 2.38 -11.22
C SER A 90 7.27 1.29 -10.17
N ILE A 91 6.05 0.74 -10.10
CA ILE A 91 5.73 -0.38 -9.21
C ILE A 91 6.48 -1.63 -9.64
N ARG A 92 6.44 -1.97 -10.92
CA ARG A 92 7.16 -3.13 -11.48
C ARG A 92 8.66 -3.04 -11.20
N GLU A 93 9.28 -1.88 -11.43
CA GLU A 93 10.73 -1.67 -11.22
C GLU A 93 11.16 -1.83 -9.75
N LYS A 94 10.28 -1.52 -8.79
CA LYS A 94 10.53 -1.69 -7.36
C LYS A 94 10.46 -3.16 -6.90
N ILE A 95 9.94 -4.07 -7.72
CA ILE A 95 9.73 -5.48 -7.35
C ILE A 95 10.74 -6.36 -8.09
N VAL A 96 11.79 -6.75 -7.38
CA VAL A 96 12.77 -7.75 -7.87
C VAL A 96 12.28 -9.15 -7.46
N ALA A 97 11.78 -9.93 -8.42
CA ALA A 97 11.28 -11.28 -8.20
C ALA A 97 11.69 -12.23 -9.35
N ASP A 98 11.74 -13.53 -9.06
CA ASP A 98 12.10 -14.57 -10.05
C ASP A 98 10.95 -14.91 -11.01
N ARG A 99 9.80 -14.22 -10.88
CA ARG A 99 8.60 -14.37 -11.70
C ARG A 99 8.13 -13.04 -12.27
N VAL A 100 7.38 -13.11 -13.35
CA VAL A 100 6.64 -11.96 -13.88
C VAL A 100 5.51 -11.60 -12.92
N ILE A 101 5.44 -10.33 -12.56
CA ILE A 101 4.40 -9.75 -11.71
C ILE A 101 3.65 -8.72 -12.54
N ASP A 102 2.32 -8.84 -12.58
CA ASP A 102 1.46 -7.85 -13.22
C ASP A 102 1.31 -6.64 -12.27
N PRO A 103 1.84 -5.45 -12.62
CA PRO A 103 1.75 -4.29 -11.76
C PRO A 103 0.32 -3.78 -11.59
N LEU A 104 -0.58 -3.98 -12.55
CA LEU A 104 -1.98 -3.55 -12.45
C LEU A 104 -2.72 -4.41 -11.42
N GLU A 105 -2.68 -5.73 -11.59
CA GLU A 105 -3.29 -6.68 -10.67
C GLU A 105 -2.73 -6.50 -9.25
N THR A 106 -1.41 -6.35 -9.15
CA THR A 106 -0.71 -6.12 -7.87
C THR A 106 -1.18 -4.84 -7.19
N THR A 107 -1.29 -3.74 -7.95
CA THR A 107 -1.77 -2.45 -7.43
C THR A 107 -3.19 -2.59 -6.88
N GLN A 108 -4.09 -3.19 -7.67
CA GLN A 108 -5.49 -3.35 -7.29
C GLN A 108 -5.65 -4.27 -6.08
N ALA A 109 -4.92 -5.39 -6.01
CA ALA A 109 -4.96 -6.31 -4.88
C ALA A 109 -4.46 -5.63 -3.58
N VAL A 110 -3.36 -4.88 -3.65
CA VAL A 110 -2.83 -4.17 -2.47
C VAL A 110 -3.80 -3.05 -2.03
N LEU A 111 -4.30 -2.23 -2.95
CA LEU A 111 -5.25 -1.15 -2.61
C LEU A 111 -6.57 -1.70 -2.08
N SER A 112 -7.05 -2.80 -2.64
CA SER A 112 -8.23 -3.53 -2.14
C SER A 112 -8.00 -4.01 -0.71
N MET A 113 -6.90 -4.70 -0.45
CA MET A 113 -6.55 -5.16 0.89
C MET A 113 -6.46 -3.98 1.87
N VAL A 114 -5.72 -2.92 1.53
CA VAL A 114 -5.60 -1.71 2.37
C VAL A 114 -6.97 -1.12 2.71
N SER A 115 -7.88 -1.05 1.73
CA SER A 115 -9.23 -0.50 1.94
C SER A 115 -10.07 -1.28 2.95
N THR A 116 -9.77 -2.57 3.19
CA THR A 116 -10.46 -3.36 4.23
C THR A 116 -10.01 -3.01 5.64
N TYR A 117 -8.88 -2.31 5.79
CA TYR A 117 -8.30 -1.97 7.09
C TYR A 117 -8.37 -0.48 7.41
N ILE A 118 -8.44 0.39 6.39
CA ILE A 118 -8.57 1.83 6.58
C ILE A 118 -10.02 2.26 6.40
N GLY A 119 -10.47 3.27 7.16
CA GLY A 119 -11.84 3.75 7.05
C GLY A 119 -12.15 4.22 5.62
N GLY A 120 -13.36 3.90 5.13
CA GLY A 120 -13.79 4.18 3.74
C GLY A 120 -13.52 5.63 3.30
N GLY A 121 -13.73 6.61 4.19
CA GLY A 121 -13.48 8.01 3.89
C GLY A 121 -12.00 8.34 3.59
N GLU A 122 -11.03 7.64 4.18
CA GLU A 122 -9.61 7.90 3.93
C GLU A 122 -9.15 7.33 2.59
N ILE A 123 -9.57 6.11 2.25
CA ILE A 123 -9.26 5.53 0.94
C ILE A 123 -9.94 6.31 -0.19
N ASP A 124 -11.15 6.85 0.03
CA ASP A 124 -11.82 7.74 -0.92
C ASP A 124 -11.04 9.04 -1.14
N LYS A 125 -10.53 9.68 -0.08
CA LYS A 125 -9.67 10.87 -0.23
C LYS A 125 -8.44 10.57 -1.08
N VAL A 126 -7.80 9.42 -0.86
CA VAL A 126 -6.66 8.97 -1.67
C VAL A 126 -7.10 8.77 -3.13
N LYS A 127 -8.19 8.03 -3.39
CA LYS A 127 -8.73 7.81 -4.74
C LYS A 127 -9.03 9.12 -5.47
N HIS A 128 -9.71 10.06 -4.83
CA HIS A 128 -10.07 11.35 -5.43
C HIS A 128 -8.88 12.28 -5.69
N SER A 129 -7.74 12.06 -5.02
CA SER A 129 -6.49 12.78 -5.31
C SER A 129 -5.79 12.29 -6.59
N PHE A 130 -6.16 11.11 -7.10
CA PHE A 130 -5.65 10.58 -8.35
C PHE A 130 -6.48 11.10 -9.55
N PRO A 131 -5.86 11.28 -10.72
CA PRO A 131 -6.57 11.56 -11.96
C PRO A 131 -7.59 10.49 -12.29
N HIS A 132 -8.65 10.90 -13.00
CA HIS A 132 -9.81 10.06 -13.30
C HIS A 132 -9.45 8.71 -13.94
N ASP A 133 -8.50 8.68 -14.87
CA ASP A 133 -8.03 7.47 -15.55
C ASP A 133 -7.31 6.48 -14.62
N MET A 134 -6.86 6.92 -13.44
CA MET A 134 -6.21 6.09 -12.43
C MET A 134 -7.11 5.71 -11.26
N GLN A 135 -8.31 6.28 -11.16
CA GLN A 135 -9.24 5.96 -10.06
C GLN A 135 -9.75 4.51 -10.13
N SER A 136 -9.70 3.88 -11.31
CA SER A 136 -10.02 2.46 -11.50
C SER A 136 -8.99 1.49 -10.88
N LEU A 137 -7.87 2.01 -10.36
CA LEU A 137 -6.88 1.22 -9.61
C LEU A 137 -7.38 0.94 -8.18
N PHE A 138 -8.32 1.74 -7.68
CA PHE A 138 -8.89 1.61 -6.35
C PHE A 138 -10.15 0.74 -6.40
N PRO A 139 -10.45 -0.02 -5.34
CA PRO A 139 -11.68 -0.80 -5.27
C PRO A 139 -12.93 0.09 -5.29
N ASP A 140 -14.05 -0.48 -5.74
CA ASP A 140 -15.37 0.14 -5.58
C ASP A 140 -15.89 -0.11 -4.16
N LEU A 141 -15.69 0.87 -3.28
CA LEU A 141 -16.03 0.78 -1.85
C LEU A 141 -17.53 0.66 -1.57
N ALA A 142 -18.37 0.89 -2.57
CA ALA A 142 -19.82 0.68 -2.48
C ALA A 142 -20.24 -0.78 -2.21
N LYS A 143 -19.30 -1.74 -2.25
CA LYS A 143 -19.55 -3.17 -1.96
C LYS A 143 -18.95 -3.66 -0.63
N ALA A 144 -18.29 -2.81 0.15
CA ALA A 144 -17.56 -3.20 1.36
C ALA A 144 -18.26 -2.82 2.68
N ALA A 145 -19.55 -2.42 2.62
CA ALA A 145 -20.38 -2.09 3.78
C ALA A 145 -21.49 -3.13 3.98
#